data_AF-A0A5C3LPB9-F1
#
_entry.id   AF-A0A5C3LPB9-F1
#
_cell.length_a   1.000
_cell.length_b   1.000
_cell.length_c   1.000
_cell.angle_alpha   90.00
_cell.angle_beta   90.00
_cell.angle_gamma   90.00
#
_symmetry.space_group_name_H-M   'P 1'
#
loop_
_entity.id
_entity.type
_entity.pdbx_description
1 polymer ?
#
loop_
_entity_poly.entity_id
_entity_poly.type
_entity_poly.pdbx_seq_one_letter_code
_entity_poly.pdbx_strand_id
1 'polypeptide(L)'
;MAISCERPPTSDSHTIVMKKSSKPSPGESSSSRTPLASAHTTDCMCVKSSPEHSHRFLRVEKSHFEVPIAFFAQMPPEIHNLIGFTSGRGLVVEEPLVFSGHTVDQFRKLLWAFISYPSIELRQFTLEELLSINELAHKYYQLDVRAWAISALAGIVNHPCSPLRTASSQLFLRVLRLAVLCNKPELSLSIQIKWITRLHWHQLSPTPAILIADIFNLRHLLSHAYYMHLVLMQSPSKPPRFKKDPELTPKQNMHVQCGYYSLMSYWRHLQTTPPEFKRSAQCDNHRQCVEAWKMRWYKASSRLCPHPEIDVLSRLRFMQDTLEADLLLGVCLTVQCRTQALASVSKKREEIANNLHHHFDL
;
A
#
# COMPACT_ATOMS: atom_id res chain seq x y z
N MET A 1 -15.39 -1.22 18.98
CA MET A 1 -14.45 -2.21 19.54
C MET A 1 -13.04 -1.85 19.12
N ALA A 2 -12.30 -1.16 19.99
CA ALA A 2 -10.88 -0.86 19.78
C ALA A 2 -10.06 -2.05 20.27
N ILE A 3 -9.34 -2.71 19.36
CA ILE A 3 -8.36 -3.74 19.72
C ILE A 3 -7.12 -2.99 20.23
N SER A 4 -6.96 -2.94 21.55
CA SER A 4 -5.75 -2.48 22.22
C SER A 4 -4.60 -3.43 21.87
N CYS A 5 -3.62 -2.95 21.11
CA CYS A 5 -2.32 -3.61 21.02
C CYS A 5 -1.47 -3.07 22.18
N GLU A 6 -1.25 -3.91 23.19
CA GLU A 6 -0.31 -3.61 24.27
C GLU A 6 1.10 -3.40 23.70
N ARG A 7 1.80 -2.38 24.20
CA ARG A 7 3.22 -2.13 23.88
C ARG A 7 4.08 -3.18 24.60
N PRO A 8 5.12 -3.74 23.96
CA PRO A 8 6.09 -4.55 24.66
C PRO A 8 7.03 -3.67 25.51
N PRO A 9 7.61 -4.22 26.59
CA PRO A 9 8.52 -3.49 27.47
C PRO A 9 9.84 -3.17 26.77
N THR A 10 10.36 -1.98 27.06
CA THR A 10 11.70 -1.52 26.66
C THR A 10 12.75 -2.35 27.39
N SER A 11 13.56 -3.13 26.67
CA SER A 11 14.72 -3.84 27.22
C SER A 11 16.01 -3.08 26.95
N ASP A 12 16.83 -3.04 27.99
CA ASP A 12 18.08 -2.31 28.13
C ASP A 12 19.20 -2.69 27.14
N SER A 13 20.04 -1.69 26.93
CA SER A 13 21.24 -1.63 26.10
C SER A 13 22.30 -2.68 26.49
N HIS A 14 22.58 -3.62 25.59
CA HIS A 14 23.76 -4.48 25.67
C HIS A 14 24.83 -4.07 24.65
N THR A 15 25.96 -3.60 25.17
CA THR A 15 27.21 -3.33 24.46
C THR A 15 27.84 -4.64 24.00
N ILE A 16 27.97 -4.85 22.68
CA ILE A 16 28.64 -6.03 22.10
C ILE A 16 30.11 -5.69 21.82
N VAL A 17 31.01 -6.38 22.52
CA VAL A 17 32.46 -6.38 22.30
C VAL A 17 32.79 -7.52 21.33
N MET A 18 33.39 -7.21 20.17
CA MET A 18 33.89 -8.22 19.24
C MET A 18 35.29 -8.68 19.64
N LYS A 19 35.50 -10.00 19.76
CA LYS A 19 36.81 -10.65 19.90
C LYS A 19 37.05 -11.71 18.82
N LYS A 20 38.34 -11.88 18.52
CA LYS A 20 39.00 -12.49 17.36
C LYS A 20 38.83 -14.01 17.19
N SER A 21 38.64 -14.39 15.92
CA SER A 21 39.19 -15.50 15.12
C SER A 21 39.92 -16.68 15.80
N SER A 22 39.50 -17.90 15.44
CA SER A 22 40.31 -19.12 15.40
C SER A 22 40.03 -19.93 14.12
N LYS A 23 41.09 -20.55 13.57
CA LYS A 23 41.21 -21.24 12.26
C LYS A 23 40.52 -22.61 12.20
N PRO A 24 40.27 -23.16 10.98
CA PRO A 24 39.55 -24.41 10.74
C PRO A 24 40.47 -25.65 10.58
N SER A 25 39.87 -26.85 10.61
CA SER A 25 40.47 -28.14 10.22
C SER A 25 39.54 -28.87 9.22
N PRO A 26 40.07 -29.77 8.37
CA PRO A 26 39.43 -30.18 7.12
C PRO A 26 38.80 -31.59 7.15
N GLY A 27 37.89 -31.85 6.21
CA GLY A 27 37.53 -33.20 5.78
C GLY A 27 36.07 -33.36 5.40
N GLU A 28 35.78 -33.48 4.09
CA GLU A 28 35.36 -34.75 3.46
C GLU A 28 34.51 -34.53 2.19
N SER A 29 34.75 -35.46 1.27
CA SER A 29 34.40 -35.50 -0.14
C SER A 29 33.14 -36.33 -0.44
N SER A 30 32.47 -36.02 -1.56
CA SER A 30 31.68 -36.89 -2.47
C SER A 30 30.39 -36.14 -2.91
N SER A 31 29.77 -36.29 -4.08
CA SER A 31 30.09 -36.85 -5.39
C SER A 31 28.93 -36.44 -6.32
N SER A 32 29.24 -36.00 -7.55
CA SER A 32 28.50 -36.23 -8.81
C SER A 32 26.96 -36.08 -8.89
N ARG A 33 26.48 -35.19 -9.76
CA ARG A 33 25.73 -35.54 -10.99
C ARG A 33 25.36 -34.30 -11.83
N THR A 34 25.76 -34.33 -13.10
CA THR A 34 25.24 -33.57 -14.25
C THR A 34 24.22 -34.48 -14.99
N PRO A 35 23.31 -33.98 -15.88
CA PRO A 35 23.71 -33.43 -17.19
C PRO A 35 22.84 -32.32 -17.84
N LEU A 36 23.49 -31.62 -18.80
CA LEU A 36 23.06 -31.00 -20.08
C LEU A 36 21.80 -30.10 -20.15
N ALA A 37 21.67 -29.02 -20.93
CA ALA A 37 22.49 -28.11 -21.76
C ALA A 37 21.61 -27.66 -22.94
N SER A 38 21.40 -26.35 -23.13
CA SER A 38 21.30 -25.75 -24.48
C SER A 38 21.62 -24.26 -24.37
N ALA A 39 22.78 -23.87 -24.91
CA ALA A 39 23.29 -22.51 -24.91
C ALA A 39 23.27 -21.97 -26.35
N HIS A 40 22.69 -20.77 -26.52
CA HIS A 40 23.05 -19.84 -27.58
C HIS A 40 24.13 -18.92 -27.01
N THR A 41 25.36 -19.07 -27.48
CA THR A 41 26.52 -18.27 -27.10
C THR A 41 26.67 -17.10 -28.05
N THR A 42 26.37 -15.89 -27.57
CA THR A 42 26.87 -14.64 -28.13
C THR A 42 28.26 -14.40 -27.55
N ASP A 43 29.24 -14.28 -28.46
CA ASP A 43 30.67 -14.19 -28.18
C ASP A 43 30.99 -12.84 -27.50
N CYS A 44 31.24 -12.88 -26.19
CA CYS A 44 31.65 -11.71 -25.40
C CYS A 44 33.15 -11.81 -25.15
N MET A 45 33.93 -10.89 -25.72
CA MET A 45 35.38 -10.82 -25.53
C MET A 45 35.72 -10.54 -24.05
N CYS A 46 35.97 -11.60 -23.29
CA CYS A 46 36.53 -11.51 -21.95
C CYS A 46 38.01 -11.10 -22.02
N VAL A 47 38.27 -9.81 -21.89
CA VAL A 47 39.60 -9.29 -21.53
C VAL A 47 39.97 -9.88 -20.16
N LYS A 48 41.03 -10.70 -20.12
CA LYS A 48 41.56 -11.26 -18.87
C LYS A 48 42.15 -10.13 -18.02
N SER A 49 41.38 -9.61 -17.08
CA SER A 49 41.83 -8.60 -16.11
C SER A 49 42.81 -9.24 -15.11
N SER A 50 43.97 -8.62 -14.91
CA SER A 50 44.90 -8.97 -13.82
C SER A 50 44.18 -8.96 -12.45
N PRO A 51 44.52 -9.88 -11.54
CA PRO A 51 43.84 -10.08 -10.25
C PRO A 51 43.98 -8.93 -9.21
N GLU A 52 44.56 -7.79 -9.58
CA GLU A 52 44.97 -6.74 -8.63
C GLU A 52 43.88 -5.74 -8.22
N HIS A 53 42.69 -5.78 -8.82
CA HIS A 53 41.62 -4.84 -8.47
C HIS A 53 40.30 -5.56 -8.20
N SER A 54 40.11 -6.09 -6.99
CA SER A 54 38.82 -6.68 -6.57
C SER A 54 37.76 -5.63 -6.20
N HIS A 55 38.17 -4.36 -6.03
CA HIS A 55 37.32 -3.26 -5.59
C HIS A 55 37.49 -1.98 -6.42
N ARG A 56 36.54 -1.06 -6.24
CA ARG A 56 36.57 0.32 -6.71
C ARG A 56 36.29 1.28 -5.56
N PHE A 57 36.97 2.43 -5.56
CA PHE A 57 36.68 3.53 -4.66
C PHE A 57 35.52 4.36 -5.18
N LEU A 58 34.54 4.55 -4.31
CA LEU A 58 33.31 5.27 -4.59
C LEU A 58 33.10 6.33 -3.52
N ARG A 59 32.73 7.54 -3.92
CA ARG A 59 32.44 8.67 -3.05
C ARG A 59 30.95 8.98 -3.06
N VAL A 60 30.32 8.94 -1.88
CA VAL A 60 28.97 9.46 -1.63
C VAL A 60 29.10 10.66 -0.70
N GLU A 61 28.61 11.82 -1.13
CA GLU A 61 28.84 13.09 -0.44
C GLU A 61 30.35 13.32 -0.17
N LYS A 62 30.76 13.31 1.10
CA LYS A 62 32.16 13.48 1.54
C LYS A 62 32.83 12.17 1.96
N SER A 63 32.11 11.05 1.93
CA SER A 63 32.60 9.75 2.42
C SER A 63 33.03 8.85 1.26
N HIS A 64 34.16 8.14 1.44
CA HIS A 64 34.66 7.15 0.49
C HIS A 64 34.30 5.73 0.95
N PHE A 65 34.05 4.87 -0.02
CA PHE A 65 33.67 3.47 0.14
C PHE A 65 34.52 2.62 -0.79
N GLU A 66 34.99 1.49 -0.29
CA GLU A 66 35.58 0.43 -1.11
C GLU A 66 34.46 -0.55 -1.49
N VAL A 67 34.18 -0.67 -2.78
CA VAL A 67 33.01 -1.40 -3.30
C VAL A 67 33.47 -2.55 -4.21
N PRO A 68 33.02 -3.80 -3.99
CA PRO A 68 33.42 -4.93 -4.83
C PRO A 68 33.03 -4.73 -6.30
N ILE A 69 33.88 -5.15 -7.24
CA ILE A 69 33.57 -5.06 -8.67
C ILE A 69 32.24 -5.73 -9.05
N ALA A 70 31.88 -6.81 -8.34
CA ALA A 70 30.62 -7.52 -8.54
C ALA A 70 29.38 -6.62 -8.40
N PHE A 71 29.45 -5.57 -7.57
CA PHE A 71 28.36 -4.58 -7.44
C PHE A 71 28.11 -3.84 -8.76
N PHE A 72 29.17 -3.49 -9.47
CA PHE A 72 29.07 -2.78 -10.74
C PHE A 72 28.75 -3.71 -11.91
N ALA A 73 29.02 -5.01 -11.79
CA ALA A 73 28.81 -5.98 -12.86
C ALA A 73 27.34 -6.12 -13.29
N GLN A 74 26.39 -5.83 -12.39
CA GLN A 74 24.95 -5.86 -12.70
C GLN A 74 24.41 -4.56 -13.31
N MET A 75 25.21 -3.47 -13.30
CA MET A 75 24.76 -2.19 -13.84
C MET A 75 24.80 -2.19 -15.37
N PRO A 76 23.82 -1.58 -16.03
CA PRO A 76 23.82 -1.48 -17.48
C PRO A 76 24.83 -0.41 -17.96
N PRO A 77 25.28 -0.47 -19.22
CA PRO A 77 26.33 0.41 -19.75
C PRO A 77 26.03 1.91 -19.61
N GLU A 78 24.76 2.31 -19.67
CA GLU A 78 24.33 3.70 -19.50
C GLU A 78 24.69 4.22 -18.12
N ILE A 79 24.53 3.38 -17.09
CA ILE A 79 24.90 3.72 -15.71
C ILE A 79 26.42 3.74 -15.57
N HIS A 80 27.13 2.78 -16.19
CA HIS A 80 28.60 2.81 -16.22
C HIS A 80 29.15 4.10 -16.81
N ASN A 81 28.59 4.54 -17.95
CA ASN A 81 28.98 5.79 -18.59
C ASN A 81 28.65 6.99 -17.70
N LEU A 82 27.47 7.01 -17.09
CA LEU A 82 27.04 8.08 -16.18
C LEU A 82 27.99 8.26 -14.99
N ILE A 83 28.49 7.15 -14.43
CA ILE A 83 29.38 7.19 -13.26
C ILE A 83 30.87 7.26 -13.64
N GLY A 84 31.21 7.22 -14.94
CA GLY A 84 32.58 7.19 -15.43
C GLY A 84 33.32 5.88 -15.15
N PHE A 85 32.62 4.75 -15.09
CA PHE A 85 33.22 3.45 -14.75
C PHE A 85 34.28 2.99 -15.76
N THR A 86 34.08 3.28 -17.04
CA THR A 86 34.96 2.86 -18.15
C THR A 86 36.21 3.73 -18.30
N SER A 87 36.26 4.90 -17.69
CA SER A 87 37.39 5.84 -17.83
C SER A 87 38.54 5.58 -16.84
N GLY A 88 38.55 4.42 -16.17
CA GLY A 88 39.54 4.11 -15.12
C GLY A 88 39.26 4.74 -13.76
N ARG A 89 38.14 5.46 -13.59
CA ARG A 89 37.78 6.04 -12.30
C ARG A 89 37.46 4.98 -11.26
N GLY A 90 37.72 5.34 -10.00
CA GLY A 90 37.56 4.48 -8.85
C GLY A 90 38.68 3.46 -8.69
N LEU A 91 39.76 3.52 -9.47
CA LEU A 91 40.95 2.70 -9.22
C LEU A 91 41.72 3.15 -7.98
N VAL A 92 41.72 4.46 -7.70
CA VAL A 92 42.40 5.09 -6.56
C VAL A 92 41.44 6.01 -5.80
N VAL A 93 41.76 6.32 -4.55
CA VAL A 93 40.91 7.12 -3.66
C VAL A 93 40.79 8.57 -4.12
N GLU A 94 41.84 9.09 -4.77
CA GLU A 94 41.96 10.47 -5.26
C GLU A 94 41.05 10.72 -6.47
N GLU A 95 40.72 9.67 -7.22
CA GLU A 95 39.82 9.72 -8.37
C GLU A 95 38.65 8.72 -8.22
N PRO A 96 37.76 8.91 -7.22
CA PRO A 96 36.69 7.95 -6.94
C PRO A 96 35.53 8.09 -7.93
N LEU A 97 34.73 7.02 -8.06
CA LEU A 97 33.41 7.09 -8.68
C LEU A 97 32.49 7.96 -7.82
N VAL A 98 31.73 8.88 -8.39
CA VAL A 98 30.90 9.82 -7.60
C VAL A 98 29.42 9.45 -7.70
N PHE A 99 28.82 9.17 -6.55
CA PHE A 99 27.41 8.82 -6.42
C PHE A 99 26.66 9.97 -5.72
N SER A 100 25.54 10.41 -6.30
CA SER A 100 24.78 11.57 -5.83
C SER A 100 23.29 11.27 -5.65
N GLY A 101 22.59 12.15 -4.91
CA GLY A 101 21.13 12.09 -4.71
C GLY A 101 20.63 11.11 -3.64
N HIS A 102 21.49 10.73 -2.70
CA HIS A 102 21.16 9.87 -1.54
C HIS A 102 22.23 10.08 -0.46
N THR A 103 21.88 9.77 0.78
CA THR A 103 22.78 10.00 1.92
C THR A 103 23.81 8.87 2.05
N VAL A 104 24.91 9.17 2.76
CA VAL A 104 25.94 8.18 3.14
C VAL A 104 25.33 6.97 3.86
N ASP A 105 24.35 7.20 4.73
CA ASP A 105 23.68 6.13 5.49
C ASP A 105 22.83 5.21 4.60
N GLN A 106 22.07 5.79 3.66
CA GLN A 106 21.28 5.01 2.69
C GLN A 106 22.18 4.15 1.82
N PHE A 107 23.30 4.70 1.31
CA PHE A 107 24.25 3.93 0.51
C PHE A 107 24.91 2.82 1.32
N ARG A 108 25.33 3.10 2.55
CA ARG A 108 25.93 2.12 3.45
C ARG A 108 25.00 0.92 3.66
N LYS A 109 23.70 1.17 3.87
CA LYS A 109 22.68 0.12 4.02
C LYS A 109 22.50 -0.71 2.75
N LEU A 110 22.48 -0.09 1.58
CA LEU A 110 22.48 -0.82 0.31
C LEU A 110 23.72 -1.71 0.16
N LEU A 111 24.91 -1.14 0.39
CA LEU A 111 26.17 -1.86 0.23
C LEU A 111 26.26 -3.03 1.21
N TRP A 112 25.84 -2.82 2.46
CA TRP A 112 25.74 -3.89 3.45
C TRP A 112 24.77 -4.99 3.00
N ALA A 113 23.60 -4.62 2.48
CA ALA A 113 22.62 -5.59 2.00
C ALA A 113 23.17 -6.39 0.80
N PHE A 114 23.88 -5.73 -0.12
CA PHE A 114 24.54 -6.40 -1.24
C PHE A 114 25.58 -7.42 -0.78
N ILE A 115 26.46 -7.04 0.14
CA ILE A 115 27.54 -7.91 0.65
C ILE A 115 26.98 -9.08 1.49
N SER A 116 25.89 -8.84 2.23
CA SER A 116 25.33 -9.81 3.16
C SER A 116 24.34 -10.78 2.51
N TYR A 117 23.91 -10.54 1.27
CA TYR A 117 23.00 -11.41 0.53
C TYR A 117 23.65 -12.78 0.23
N PRO A 118 22.96 -13.92 0.44
CA PRO A 118 21.54 -14.09 0.79
C PRO A 118 21.22 -14.18 2.29
N SER A 119 22.21 -14.05 3.17
CA SER A 119 22.10 -14.29 4.62
C SER A 119 21.50 -13.13 5.43
N ILE A 120 20.64 -12.31 4.81
CA ILE A 120 20.12 -11.09 5.45
C ILE A 120 18.91 -11.41 6.34
N GLU A 121 18.98 -11.00 7.61
CA GLU A 121 17.86 -11.10 8.54
C GLU A 121 16.90 -9.91 8.44
N LEU A 122 15.63 -10.17 8.14
CA LEU A 122 14.60 -9.14 7.96
C LEU A 122 14.34 -8.26 9.19
N ARG A 123 14.56 -8.79 10.39
CA ARG A 123 14.24 -8.11 11.66
C ARG A 123 15.14 -6.91 11.94
N GLN A 124 16.25 -6.80 11.22
CA GLN A 124 17.25 -5.75 11.41
C GLN A 124 16.84 -4.44 10.72
N PHE A 125 15.76 -4.44 9.94
CA PHE A 125 15.36 -3.30 9.13
C PHE A 125 14.00 -2.75 9.50
N THR A 126 13.94 -1.43 9.57
CA THR A 126 12.69 -0.67 9.55
C THR A 126 12.10 -0.62 8.14
N LEU A 127 10.81 -0.26 8.05
CA LEU A 127 10.14 -0.07 6.75
C LEU A 127 10.86 0.98 5.89
N GLU A 128 11.28 2.10 6.47
CA GLU A 128 11.94 3.19 5.74
C GLU A 128 13.30 2.78 5.18
N GLU A 129 14.05 1.97 5.93
CA GLU A 129 15.34 1.45 5.48
C GLU A 129 15.18 0.48 4.30
N LEU A 130 14.20 -0.43 4.37
CA LEU A 130 13.91 -1.32 3.24
C LEU A 130 13.44 -0.56 2.00
N LEU A 131 12.65 0.50 2.17
CA LEU A 131 12.27 1.37 1.06
C LEU A 131 13.52 2.02 0.43
N SER A 132 14.42 2.58 1.24
CA SER A 132 15.65 3.17 0.74
C SER A 132 16.59 2.15 0.08
N ILE A 133 16.72 0.95 0.64
CA ILE A 133 17.48 -0.14 0.00
C ILE A 133 16.85 -0.50 -1.34
N ASN A 134 15.53 -0.65 -1.42
CA ASN A 134 14.84 -1.01 -2.65
C ASN A 134 14.94 0.09 -3.72
N GLU A 135 14.75 1.36 -3.34
CA GLU A 135 14.92 2.52 -4.23
C GLU A 135 16.33 2.57 -4.83
N LEU A 136 17.37 2.41 -4.00
CA LEU A 136 18.75 2.42 -4.48
C LEU A 136 19.12 1.15 -5.25
N ALA A 137 18.63 -0.02 -4.85
CA ALA A 137 18.82 -1.26 -5.59
C ALA A 137 18.19 -1.18 -6.98
N HIS A 138 17.01 -0.54 -7.09
CA HIS A 138 16.40 -0.25 -8.39
C HIS A 138 17.25 0.75 -9.20
N LYS A 139 17.68 1.86 -8.59
CA LYS A 139 18.51 2.90 -9.24
C LYS A 139 19.83 2.34 -9.80
N TYR A 140 20.45 1.42 -9.07
CA TYR A 140 21.74 0.82 -9.41
C TYR A 140 21.64 -0.59 -9.99
N TYR A 141 20.44 -1.00 -10.44
CA TYR A 141 20.21 -2.28 -11.11
C TYR A 141 20.71 -3.51 -10.34
N GLN A 142 20.65 -3.47 -9.00
CA GLN A 142 21.00 -4.60 -8.14
C GLN A 142 19.81 -5.55 -8.05
N LEU A 143 19.71 -6.48 -9.00
CA LEU A 143 18.50 -7.28 -9.21
C LEU A 143 18.19 -8.20 -8.03
N ASP A 144 19.21 -8.88 -7.49
CA ASP A 144 19.06 -9.84 -6.40
C ASP A 144 18.64 -9.13 -5.09
N VAL A 145 19.34 -8.05 -4.75
CA VAL A 145 19.02 -7.22 -3.57
C VAL A 145 17.64 -6.61 -3.72
N ARG A 146 17.26 -6.15 -4.92
CA ARG A 146 15.92 -5.61 -5.18
C ARG A 146 14.84 -6.68 -5.01
N ALA A 147 15.06 -7.89 -5.55
CA ALA A 147 14.13 -9.00 -5.43
C ALA A 147 13.94 -9.45 -3.98
N TRP A 148 15.02 -9.51 -3.21
CA TRP A 148 14.96 -9.74 -1.77
C TRP A 148 14.20 -8.61 -1.04
N ALA A 149 14.58 -7.35 -1.27
CA ALA A 149 14.01 -6.20 -0.58
C ALA A 149 12.52 -6.04 -0.86
N ILE A 150 12.04 -6.32 -2.08
CA ILE A 150 10.60 -6.26 -2.39
C ILE A 150 9.82 -7.37 -1.71
N SER A 151 10.41 -8.57 -1.57
CA SER A 151 9.80 -9.68 -0.84
C SER A 151 9.74 -9.39 0.67
N ALA A 152 10.83 -8.84 1.23
CA ALA A 152 10.90 -8.34 2.60
C ALA A 152 9.81 -7.30 2.88
N LEU A 153 9.69 -6.31 1.99
CA LEU A 153 8.70 -5.25 2.06
C LEU A 153 7.28 -5.82 2.07
N ALA A 154 6.99 -6.78 1.20
CA ALA A 154 5.69 -7.43 1.15
C ALA A 154 5.34 -8.13 2.48
N GLY A 155 6.31 -8.82 3.10
CA GLY A 155 6.12 -9.44 4.41
C GLY A 155 5.73 -8.42 5.49
N ILE A 156 6.43 -7.29 5.56
CA ILE A 156 6.17 -6.23 6.55
C ILE A 156 4.85 -5.50 6.30
N VAL A 157 4.52 -5.24 5.03
CA VAL A 157 3.27 -4.58 4.65
C VAL A 157 2.08 -5.48 4.98
N ASN A 158 2.15 -6.76 4.64
CA ASN A 158 1.05 -7.72 4.84
C ASN A 158 0.89 -8.16 6.29
N HIS A 159 1.88 -7.93 7.14
CA HIS A 159 1.77 -8.23 8.57
C HIS A 159 0.58 -7.50 9.23
N PRO A 160 -0.19 -8.13 10.14
CA PRO A 160 -1.31 -7.48 10.84
C PRO A 160 -0.89 -6.23 11.61
N CYS A 161 0.29 -6.27 12.25
CA CYS A 161 0.90 -5.13 12.95
C CYS A 161 1.82 -4.31 12.03
N SER A 162 1.47 -4.17 10.75
CA SER A 162 2.29 -3.43 9.79
C SER A 162 2.51 -1.97 10.25
N PRO A 163 3.73 -1.41 10.08
CA PRO A 163 4.01 0.00 10.35
C PRO A 163 3.14 0.97 9.52
N LEU A 164 2.49 0.49 8.45
CA LEU A 164 1.53 1.30 7.68
C LEU A 164 0.30 1.75 8.50
N ARG A 165 0.01 1.10 9.64
CA ARG A 165 -1.09 1.50 10.54
C ARG A 165 -0.89 2.92 11.10
N THR A 166 0.36 3.36 11.28
CA THR A 166 0.70 4.68 11.84
C THR A 166 1.53 5.55 10.88
N ALA A 167 1.84 5.05 9.68
CA ALA A 167 2.59 5.73 8.64
C ALA A 167 2.03 7.12 8.22
N SER A 168 2.88 7.99 7.70
CA SER A 168 2.44 9.23 7.05
C SER A 168 1.95 8.97 5.61
N SER A 169 1.23 9.92 5.01
CA SER A 169 0.88 9.84 3.57
C SER A 169 2.13 9.74 2.69
N GLN A 170 3.25 10.35 3.07
CA GLN A 170 4.51 10.27 2.32
C GLN A 170 5.06 8.84 2.29
N LEU A 171 4.95 8.11 3.39
CA LEU A 171 5.41 6.72 3.44
C LEU A 171 4.52 5.81 2.58
N PHE A 172 3.20 6.04 2.60
CA PHE A 172 2.26 5.39 1.69
C PHE A 172 2.58 5.68 0.21
N LEU A 173 2.91 6.93 -0.15
CA LEU A 173 3.33 7.29 -1.49
C LEU A 173 4.58 6.51 -1.92
N ARG A 174 5.62 6.46 -1.09
CA ARG A 174 6.87 5.76 -1.39
C ARG A 174 6.65 4.26 -1.60
N VAL A 175 5.98 3.59 -0.66
CA VAL A 175 5.75 2.14 -0.75
C VAL A 175 4.87 1.77 -1.94
N LEU A 176 3.83 2.57 -2.24
CA LEU A 176 2.94 2.33 -3.38
C LEU A 176 3.66 2.52 -4.71
N ARG A 177 4.46 3.59 -4.84
CA ARG A 177 5.30 3.84 -6.03
C ARG A 177 6.22 2.66 -6.30
N LEU A 178 6.92 2.15 -5.29
CA LEU A 178 7.79 0.99 -5.46
C LEU A 178 7.04 -0.27 -5.84
N ALA A 179 5.87 -0.53 -5.25
CA ALA A 179 5.05 -1.68 -5.60
C ALA A 179 4.61 -1.65 -7.08
N VAL A 180 4.23 -0.47 -7.59
CA VAL A 180 3.88 -0.26 -9.00
C VAL A 180 5.10 -0.40 -9.89
N LEU A 181 6.23 0.26 -9.58
CA LEU A 181 7.47 0.18 -10.36
C LEU A 181 8.04 -1.25 -10.43
N CYS A 182 7.86 -2.05 -9.38
CA CYS A 182 8.29 -3.44 -9.34
C CYS A 182 7.25 -4.43 -9.92
N ASN A 183 6.14 -3.92 -10.48
CA ASN A 183 5.03 -4.71 -11.02
C ASN A 183 4.51 -5.77 -10.03
N LYS A 184 4.22 -5.36 -8.79
CA LYS A 184 3.69 -6.22 -7.72
C LYS A 184 2.23 -5.84 -7.42
N PRO A 185 1.25 -6.33 -8.20
CA PRO A 185 -0.16 -5.93 -8.07
C PRO A 185 -0.75 -6.29 -6.70
N GLU A 186 -0.45 -7.48 -6.17
CA GLU A 186 -0.93 -7.92 -4.84
C GLU A 186 -0.43 -7.01 -3.71
N LEU A 187 0.84 -6.62 -3.78
CA LEU A 187 1.42 -5.69 -2.81
C LEU A 187 0.77 -4.30 -2.94
N SER A 188 0.60 -3.81 -4.18
CA SER A 188 -0.09 -2.55 -4.45
C SER A 188 -1.51 -2.56 -3.87
N LEU A 189 -2.29 -3.62 -4.09
CA LEU A 189 -3.64 -3.74 -3.58
C LEU A 189 -3.67 -3.76 -2.04
N SER A 190 -2.77 -4.50 -1.39
CA SER A 190 -2.65 -4.52 0.08
C SER A 190 -2.34 -3.13 0.65
N ILE A 191 -1.45 -2.38 0.01
CA ILE A 191 -1.13 -1.00 0.39
C ILE A 191 -2.36 -0.11 0.22
N GLN A 192 -3.07 -0.20 -0.91
CA GLN A 192 -4.28 0.56 -1.18
C GLN A 192 -5.36 0.30 -0.12
N ILE A 193 -5.63 -0.97 0.23
CA ILE A 193 -6.62 -1.33 1.26
C ILE A 193 -6.28 -0.70 2.62
N LYS A 194 -5.00 -0.74 3.02
CA LYS A 194 -4.55 -0.12 4.27
C LYS A 194 -4.66 1.40 4.22
N TRP A 195 -4.38 2.03 3.08
CA TRP A 195 -4.53 3.46 2.91
C TRP A 195 -6.02 3.86 2.98
N ILE A 196 -6.88 3.18 2.22
CA ILE A 196 -8.34 3.38 2.21
C ILE A 196 -8.89 3.29 3.63
N THR A 197 -8.51 2.25 4.38
CA THR A 197 -8.93 2.07 5.78
C THR A 197 -8.62 3.32 6.61
N ARG A 198 -7.41 3.88 6.47
CA ARG A 198 -6.99 5.07 7.21
C ARG A 198 -7.63 6.37 6.72
N LEU A 199 -7.99 6.45 5.44
CA LEU A 199 -8.80 7.55 4.91
C LEU A 199 -10.19 7.54 5.57
N HIS A 200 -10.86 6.38 5.62
CA HIS A 200 -12.18 6.23 6.27
C HIS A 200 -12.14 6.46 7.78
N TRP A 201 -11.00 6.25 8.44
CA TRP A 201 -10.80 6.63 9.84
C TRP A 201 -10.44 8.11 10.04
N HIS A 202 -10.44 8.90 8.97
CA HIS A 202 -10.07 10.32 8.99
C HIS A 202 -8.65 10.57 9.56
N GLN A 203 -7.75 9.59 9.43
CA GLN A 203 -6.38 9.69 9.95
C GLN A 203 -5.40 10.29 8.94
N LEU A 204 -5.77 10.33 7.67
CA LEU A 204 -4.93 10.83 6.57
C LEU A 204 -5.78 11.74 5.67
N SER A 205 -5.14 12.77 5.11
CA SER A 205 -5.74 13.58 4.06
C SER A 205 -5.95 12.74 2.78
N PRO A 206 -7.09 12.89 2.08
CA PRO A 206 -7.34 12.21 0.82
C PRO A 206 -6.53 12.79 -0.35
N THR A 207 -6.08 14.05 -0.29
CA THR A 207 -5.43 14.73 -1.44
C THR A 207 -4.20 13.97 -1.96
N PRO A 208 -3.22 13.55 -1.13
CA PRO A 208 -2.08 12.78 -1.62
C PRO A 208 -2.48 11.45 -2.28
N ALA A 209 -3.56 10.81 -1.79
CA ALA A 209 -4.08 9.57 -2.38
C ALA A 209 -4.71 9.81 -3.75
N ILE A 210 -5.47 10.92 -3.92
CA ILE A 210 -6.03 11.32 -5.22
C ILE A 210 -4.90 11.51 -6.24
N LEU A 211 -3.90 12.33 -5.89
CA LEU A 211 -2.82 12.67 -6.82
C LEU A 211 -2.06 11.44 -7.30
N ILE A 212 -1.72 10.51 -6.40
CA ILE A 212 -0.93 9.33 -6.78
C ILE A 212 -1.78 8.26 -7.47
N ALA A 213 -3.04 8.10 -7.08
CA ALA A 213 -3.92 7.11 -7.66
C ALA A 213 -4.31 7.50 -9.10
N ASP A 214 -4.47 8.79 -9.38
CA ASP A 214 -4.69 9.30 -10.74
C ASP A 214 -3.47 9.04 -11.64
N ILE A 215 -2.25 9.33 -11.15
CA ILE A 215 -0.99 9.09 -11.89
C ILE A 215 -0.84 7.62 -12.30
N PHE A 216 -1.15 6.68 -11.39
CA PHE A 216 -0.98 5.24 -11.63
C PHE A 216 -2.26 4.51 -12.03
N ASN A 217 -3.34 5.25 -12.32
CA ASN A 217 -4.66 4.70 -12.66
C ASN A 217 -5.17 3.65 -11.63
N LEU A 218 -4.98 3.92 -10.34
CA LEU A 218 -5.40 3.04 -9.24
C LEU A 218 -6.86 3.33 -8.87
N ARG A 219 -7.78 2.95 -9.77
CA ARG A 219 -9.22 3.27 -9.69
C ARG A 219 -9.84 3.04 -8.32
N HIS A 220 -9.52 1.92 -7.67
CA HIS A 220 -10.07 1.57 -6.36
C HIS A 220 -9.65 2.58 -5.26
N LEU A 221 -8.36 2.89 -5.14
CA LEU A 221 -7.88 3.93 -4.22
C LEU A 221 -8.45 5.31 -4.59
N LEU A 222 -8.47 5.64 -5.89
CA LEU A 222 -8.92 6.94 -6.38
C LEU A 222 -10.38 7.22 -6.03
N SER A 223 -11.28 6.26 -6.26
CA SER A 223 -12.71 6.42 -5.94
C SER A 223 -12.97 6.59 -4.45
N HIS A 224 -12.23 5.87 -3.61
CA HIS A 224 -12.33 6.05 -2.16
C HIS A 224 -11.74 7.39 -1.69
N ALA A 225 -10.65 7.84 -2.30
CA ALA A 225 -10.05 9.12 -1.96
C ALA A 225 -10.96 10.30 -2.34
N TYR A 226 -11.61 10.27 -3.51
CA TYR A 226 -12.63 11.26 -3.87
C TYR A 226 -13.86 11.22 -2.96
N TYR A 227 -14.34 10.03 -2.60
CA TYR A 227 -15.42 9.88 -1.63
C TYR A 227 -15.08 10.57 -0.30
N MET A 228 -13.91 10.26 0.27
CA MET A 228 -13.49 10.84 1.53
C MET A 228 -13.25 12.35 1.44
N HIS A 229 -12.74 12.83 0.30
CA HIS A 229 -12.58 14.25 0.02
C HIS A 229 -13.94 14.98 0.03
N LEU A 230 -14.95 14.43 -0.63
CA LEU A 230 -16.32 14.97 -0.59
C LEU A 230 -16.88 15.02 0.84
N VAL A 231 -16.76 13.92 1.60
CA VAL A 231 -17.26 13.82 2.98
C VAL A 231 -16.62 14.89 3.87
N LEU A 232 -15.31 15.09 3.77
CA LEU A 232 -14.58 16.07 4.56
C LEU A 232 -14.90 17.53 4.18
N MET A 233 -15.25 17.80 2.92
CA MET A 233 -15.64 19.15 2.49
C MET A 233 -17.02 19.58 2.99
N GLN A 234 -17.89 18.63 3.35
CA GLN A 234 -19.22 18.97 3.83
C GLN A 234 -19.23 19.28 5.32
N SER A 235 -19.37 20.57 5.64
CA SER A 235 -19.71 21.01 6.99
C SER A 235 -21.20 20.78 7.26
N PRO A 236 -21.58 20.19 8.40
CA PRO A 236 -22.99 20.01 8.77
C PRO A 236 -23.74 21.35 8.96
N SER A 237 -23.02 22.47 9.12
CA SER A 237 -23.60 23.78 9.43
C SER A 237 -23.90 24.68 8.24
N LYS A 238 -23.52 24.32 7.01
CA LYS A 238 -23.65 25.20 5.84
C LYS A 238 -24.45 24.53 4.73
N PRO A 239 -25.27 25.30 3.98
CA PRO A 239 -25.92 24.78 2.80
C PRO A 239 -24.86 24.23 1.85
N PRO A 240 -25.12 23.08 1.21
CA PRO A 240 -24.11 22.38 0.46
C PRO A 240 -23.76 23.20 -0.78
N ARG A 241 -22.60 23.86 -0.74
CA ARG A 241 -22.00 24.55 -1.88
C ARG A 241 -20.72 23.82 -2.22
N PHE A 242 -20.69 23.23 -3.40
CA PHE A 242 -19.48 22.62 -3.94
C PHE A 242 -18.41 23.71 -4.10
N LYS A 243 -17.31 23.60 -3.36
CA LYS A 243 -16.15 24.47 -3.49
C LYS A 243 -15.05 23.66 -4.18
N LYS A 244 -14.49 24.23 -5.25
CA LYS A 244 -13.33 23.62 -5.93
C LYS A 244 -12.14 23.63 -4.97
N ASP A 245 -11.44 22.51 -4.91
CA ASP A 245 -10.16 22.42 -4.19
C ASP A 245 -9.04 22.94 -5.11
N PRO A 246 -8.30 23.98 -4.72
CA PRO A 246 -7.17 24.48 -5.50
C PRO A 246 -6.01 23.47 -5.61
N GLU A 247 -5.91 22.49 -4.72
CA GLU A 247 -4.87 21.44 -4.79
C GLU A 247 -5.19 20.37 -5.86
N LEU A 248 -6.44 20.29 -6.31
CA LEU A 248 -6.88 19.34 -7.32
C LEU A 248 -6.88 19.96 -8.72
N THR A 249 -6.53 19.15 -9.72
CA THR A 249 -6.61 19.59 -11.13
C THR A 249 -8.08 19.84 -11.54
N PRO A 250 -8.34 20.60 -12.63
CA PRO A 250 -9.69 20.79 -13.13
C PRO A 250 -10.41 19.47 -13.45
N LYS A 251 -9.69 18.49 -14.02
CA LYS A 251 -10.21 17.14 -14.30
C LYS A 251 -10.61 16.43 -13.01
N GLN A 252 -9.74 16.46 -11.99
CA GLN A 252 -10.03 15.83 -10.70
C GLN A 252 -11.22 16.49 -10.00
N ASN A 253 -11.31 17.83 -10.01
CA ASN A 253 -12.47 18.56 -9.49
C ASN A 253 -13.77 18.19 -10.21
N MET A 254 -13.72 17.92 -11.52
CA MET A 254 -14.88 17.46 -12.30
C MET A 254 -15.34 16.07 -11.83
N HIS A 255 -14.44 15.11 -11.64
CA HIS A 255 -14.78 13.78 -11.11
C HIS A 255 -15.44 13.88 -9.72
N VAL A 256 -14.89 14.72 -8.84
CA VAL A 256 -15.46 14.99 -7.51
C VAL A 256 -16.87 15.58 -7.62
N GLN A 257 -17.10 16.52 -8.55
CA GLN A 257 -18.42 17.11 -8.80
C GLN A 257 -19.42 16.09 -9.33
N CYS A 258 -19.02 15.21 -10.26
CA CYS A 258 -19.85 14.09 -10.72
C CYS A 258 -20.25 13.17 -9.56
N GLY A 259 -19.26 12.81 -8.72
CA GLY A 259 -19.46 12.03 -7.50
C GLY A 259 -20.48 12.64 -6.55
N TYR A 260 -20.39 13.95 -6.32
CA TYR A 260 -21.33 14.69 -5.47
C TYR A 260 -22.78 14.51 -5.94
N TYR A 261 -23.08 14.81 -7.21
CA TYR A 261 -24.45 14.71 -7.72
C TYR A 261 -24.94 13.27 -7.82
N SER A 262 -24.06 12.35 -8.24
CA SER A 262 -24.38 10.92 -8.37
C SER A 262 -24.74 10.31 -7.01
N LEU A 263 -23.92 10.53 -5.98
CA LEU A 263 -24.17 10.02 -4.63
C LEU A 263 -25.40 10.64 -3.97
N MET A 264 -25.63 11.96 -4.15
CA MET A 264 -26.85 12.60 -3.65
C MET A 264 -28.12 12.02 -4.29
N SER A 265 -28.13 11.86 -5.62
CA SER A 265 -29.26 11.27 -6.34
C SER A 265 -29.51 9.83 -5.86
N TYR A 266 -28.42 9.07 -5.74
CA TYR A 266 -28.46 7.68 -5.28
C TYR A 266 -28.99 7.55 -3.84
N TRP A 267 -28.58 8.44 -2.93
CA TRP A 267 -29.11 8.49 -1.57
C TRP A 267 -30.63 8.73 -1.56
N ARG A 268 -31.14 9.71 -2.32
CA ARG A 268 -32.58 9.99 -2.42
C ARG A 268 -33.36 8.79 -2.95
N HIS A 269 -32.79 8.06 -3.91
CA HIS A 269 -33.38 6.82 -4.39
C HIS A 269 -33.44 5.75 -3.29
N LEU A 270 -32.35 5.55 -2.54
CA LEU A 270 -32.32 4.60 -1.42
C LEU A 270 -33.34 4.93 -0.33
N GLN A 271 -33.66 6.21 -0.07
CA GLN A 271 -34.68 6.58 0.92
C GLN A 271 -36.08 6.07 0.53
N THR A 272 -36.37 5.95 -0.76
CA THR A 272 -37.67 5.47 -1.28
C THR A 272 -37.65 3.98 -1.65
N THR A 273 -36.47 3.42 -1.86
CA THR A 273 -36.28 2.05 -2.36
C THR A 273 -35.40 1.25 -1.40
N PRO A 274 -35.99 0.56 -0.41
CA PRO A 274 -35.24 -0.26 0.54
C PRO A 274 -34.47 -1.40 -0.14
N PRO A 275 -33.32 -1.83 0.42
CA PRO A 275 -32.65 -3.04 -0.03
C PRO A 275 -33.56 -4.26 0.09
N GLU A 276 -33.68 -5.01 -1.00
CA GLU A 276 -34.46 -6.25 -1.05
C GLU A 276 -33.77 -7.36 -0.25
N PHE A 277 -34.56 -8.27 0.33
CA PHE A 277 -34.05 -9.44 1.04
C PHE A 277 -34.84 -10.68 0.65
N LYS A 278 -34.20 -11.85 0.74
CA LYS A 278 -34.79 -13.12 0.31
C LYS A 278 -35.84 -13.61 1.33
N ARG A 279 -36.70 -14.53 0.89
CA ARG A 279 -37.60 -15.28 1.78
C ARG A 279 -36.79 -16.30 2.57
N SER A 280 -36.99 -16.36 3.88
CA SER A 280 -36.47 -17.47 4.70
C SER A 280 -37.37 -18.70 4.57
N ALA A 281 -36.79 -19.90 4.70
CA ALA A 281 -37.53 -21.16 4.60
C ALA A 281 -38.66 -21.29 5.63
N GLN A 282 -38.56 -20.58 6.76
CA GLN A 282 -39.50 -20.60 7.88
C GLN A 282 -40.52 -19.44 7.84
N CYS A 283 -40.56 -18.66 6.75
CA CYS A 283 -41.47 -17.52 6.66
C CYS A 283 -42.69 -17.89 5.82
N ASP A 284 -43.86 -17.99 6.46
CA ASP A 284 -45.12 -18.31 5.78
C ASP A 284 -45.70 -17.10 5.04
N ASN A 285 -45.53 -15.89 5.59
CA ASN A 285 -46.07 -14.65 5.02
C ASN A 285 -44.97 -13.64 4.66
N HIS A 286 -44.15 -13.99 3.67
CA HIS A 286 -43.03 -13.13 3.26
C HIS A 286 -43.48 -11.77 2.70
N ARG A 287 -44.64 -11.72 2.01
CA ARG A 287 -45.20 -10.47 1.51
C ARG A 287 -45.41 -9.47 2.65
N GLN A 288 -45.97 -9.91 3.78
CA GLN A 288 -46.15 -9.05 4.95
C GLN A 288 -44.81 -8.58 5.55
N CYS A 289 -43.79 -9.45 5.58
CA CYS A 289 -42.45 -9.07 6.04
C CYS A 289 -41.83 -7.98 5.14
N VAL A 290 -41.99 -8.08 3.82
CA VAL A 290 -41.49 -7.09 2.84
C VAL A 290 -42.20 -5.74 3.00
N GLU A 291 -43.52 -5.73 3.16
CA GLU A 291 -44.28 -4.48 3.36
C GLU A 291 -43.95 -3.83 4.72
N ALA A 292 -43.83 -4.63 5.78
CA ALA A 292 -43.35 -4.14 7.06
C ALA A 292 -41.94 -3.55 6.95
N TRP A 293 -41.03 -4.22 6.26
CA TRP A 293 -39.67 -3.73 6.01
C TRP A 293 -39.67 -2.38 5.30
N LYS A 294 -40.45 -2.21 4.22
CA LYS A 294 -40.59 -0.93 3.51
C LYS A 294 -41.07 0.19 4.43
N MET A 295 -42.09 -0.08 5.24
CA MET A 295 -42.63 0.90 6.19
C MET A 295 -41.60 1.29 7.26
N ARG A 296 -40.88 0.32 7.82
CA ARG A 296 -39.84 0.59 8.84
C ARG A 296 -38.63 1.29 8.24
N TRP A 297 -38.24 0.93 7.01
CA TRP A 297 -37.17 1.59 6.26
C TRP A 297 -37.48 3.07 6.03
N TYR A 298 -38.68 3.38 5.51
CA TYR A 298 -39.09 4.76 5.30
C TYR A 298 -38.99 5.57 6.59
N LYS A 299 -39.56 5.04 7.69
CA LYS A 299 -39.49 5.68 9.01
C LYS A 299 -38.05 5.88 9.51
N ALA A 300 -37.16 4.91 9.29
CA ALA A 300 -35.75 5.02 9.64
C ALA A 300 -35.02 6.06 8.78
N SER A 301 -35.32 6.12 7.47
CA SER A 301 -34.71 7.04 6.50
C SER A 301 -35.10 8.51 6.73
N SER A 302 -36.26 8.75 7.34
CA SER A 302 -36.74 10.08 7.73
C SER A 302 -36.16 10.56 9.07
N ARG A 303 -35.45 9.71 9.83
CA ARG A 303 -34.81 10.15 11.08
C ARG A 303 -33.67 11.12 10.78
N LEU A 304 -33.48 12.08 11.67
CA LEU A 304 -32.33 12.98 11.64
C LEU A 304 -31.05 12.14 11.72
N CYS A 305 -30.22 12.26 10.68
CA CYS A 305 -28.94 11.57 10.59
C CYS A 305 -27.82 12.61 10.73
N PRO A 306 -26.82 12.36 11.60
CA PRO A 306 -25.72 13.31 11.79
C PRO A 306 -24.78 13.41 10.58
N HIS A 307 -24.90 12.49 9.62
CA HIS A 307 -24.03 12.43 8.45
C HIS A 307 -24.61 13.24 7.27
N PRO A 308 -23.76 13.91 6.47
CA PRO A 308 -24.19 14.62 5.28
C PRO A 308 -24.83 13.66 4.26
N GLU A 309 -25.70 14.17 3.38
CA GLU A 309 -26.44 13.34 2.41
C GLU A 309 -25.52 12.57 1.45
N ILE A 310 -24.35 13.11 1.13
CA ILE A 310 -23.36 12.45 0.28
C ILE A 310 -22.64 11.27 0.96
N ASP A 311 -22.65 11.20 2.30
CA ASP A 311 -21.97 10.15 3.05
C ASP A 311 -22.88 8.92 3.15
N VAL A 312 -23.18 8.36 1.97
CA VAL A 312 -24.12 7.25 1.79
C VAL A 312 -23.71 6.05 2.64
N LEU A 313 -22.41 5.78 2.79
CA LEU A 313 -21.90 4.64 3.54
C LEU A 313 -22.17 4.78 5.05
N SER A 314 -21.86 5.94 5.63
CA SER A 314 -22.14 6.19 7.05
C SER A 314 -23.64 6.29 7.32
N ARG A 315 -24.42 6.87 6.39
CA ARG A 315 -25.88 6.92 6.49
C ARG A 315 -26.52 5.53 6.48
N LEU A 316 -26.09 4.64 5.58
CA LEU A 316 -26.55 3.25 5.58
C LEU A 316 -26.19 2.53 6.88
N ARG A 317 -25.00 2.80 7.44
CA ARG A 317 -24.65 2.24 8.75
C ARG A 317 -25.56 2.76 9.86
N PHE A 318 -25.80 4.07 9.91
CA PHE A 318 -26.73 4.68 10.85
C PHE A 318 -28.16 4.13 10.73
N MET A 319 -28.63 3.91 9.50
CA MET A 319 -29.93 3.27 9.24
C MET A 319 -29.97 1.83 9.74
N GLN A 320 -28.92 1.05 9.49
CA GLN A 320 -28.80 -0.32 9.99
C GLN A 320 -28.89 -0.35 11.53
N ASP A 321 -28.10 0.47 12.22
CA ASP A 321 -28.10 0.54 13.69
C ASP A 321 -29.47 1.00 14.22
N THR A 322 -30.12 1.93 13.52
CA THR A 322 -31.50 2.38 13.81
C THR A 322 -32.54 1.26 13.69
N LEU A 323 -32.46 0.46 12.63
CA LEU A 323 -33.39 -0.64 12.35
C LEU A 323 -33.13 -1.83 13.28
N GLU A 324 -31.88 -2.05 13.68
CA GLU A 324 -31.51 -3.06 14.66
C GLU A 324 -32.11 -2.76 16.05
N ALA A 325 -32.12 -1.49 16.46
CA ALA A 325 -32.75 -1.03 17.71
C ALA A 325 -34.29 -0.95 17.64
N ASP A 326 -34.91 -1.15 16.48
CA ASP A 326 -36.35 -1.01 16.28
C ASP A 326 -37.13 -2.25 16.75
N LEU A 327 -37.70 -2.19 17.95
CA LEU A 327 -38.46 -3.30 18.54
C LEU A 327 -39.65 -3.74 17.67
N LEU A 328 -40.30 -2.79 16.97
CA LEU A 328 -41.43 -3.10 16.10
C LEU A 328 -41.01 -3.91 14.88
N LEU A 329 -39.77 -3.76 14.42
CA LEU A 329 -39.25 -4.58 13.34
C LEU A 329 -39.20 -6.07 13.74
N GLY A 330 -38.83 -6.35 15.00
CA GLY A 330 -38.85 -7.70 15.55
C GLY A 330 -40.25 -8.29 15.75
N VAL A 331 -41.27 -7.45 15.91
CA VAL A 331 -42.68 -7.88 15.99
C VAL A 331 -43.25 -8.16 14.59
N CYS A 332 -42.89 -7.35 13.60
CA CYS A 332 -43.47 -7.45 12.25
C CYS A 332 -42.77 -8.47 11.34
N LEU A 333 -41.49 -8.79 11.58
CA LEU A 333 -40.73 -9.74 10.78
C LEU A 333 -40.43 -10.99 11.60
N THR A 334 -40.44 -12.16 10.95
CA THR A 334 -39.84 -13.36 11.54
C THR A 334 -38.36 -13.10 11.84
N VAL A 335 -37.80 -13.77 12.86
CA VAL A 335 -36.39 -13.62 13.24
C VAL A 335 -35.46 -13.81 12.04
N GLN A 336 -35.72 -14.80 11.19
CA GLN A 336 -34.90 -15.08 10.01
C GLN A 336 -35.05 -14.02 8.91
N CYS A 337 -36.26 -13.52 8.66
CA CYS A 337 -36.46 -12.42 7.70
C CYS A 337 -35.81 -11.12 8.20
N ARG A 338 -35.85 -10.84 9.50
CA ARG A 338 -35.15 -9.69 10.10
C ARG A 338 -33.64 -9.79 9.88
N THR A 339 -33.04 -10.95 10.14
CA THR A 339 -31.60 -11.19 9.89
C THR A 339 -31.25 -10.97 8.42
N GLN A 340 -32.04 -11.51 7.49
CA GLN A 340 -31.80 -11.34 6.06
C GLN A 340 -32.00 -9.89 5.59
N ALA A 341 -32.98 -9.16 6.14
CA ALA A 341 -33.20 -7.74 5.85
C ALA A 341 -32.05 -6.85 6.35
N LEU A 342 -31.54 -7.08 7.57
CA LEU A 342 -30.38 -6.34 8.09
C LEU A 342 -29.10 -6.68 7.30
N ALA A 343 -28.95 -7.95 6.92
CA ALA A 343 -27.84 -8.39 6.08
C ALA A 343 -27.88 -7.75 4.68
N SER A 344 -29.08 -7.51 4.11
CA SER A 344 -29.18 -6.84 2.80
C SER A 344 -28.73 -5.38 2.84
N VAL A 345 -28.91 -4.67 3.97
CA VAL A 345 -28.34 -3.32 4.16
C VAL A 345 -26.81 -3.36 4.20
N SER A 346 -26.22 -4.31 4.93
CA SER A 346 -24.76 -4.50 4.98
C SER A 346 -24.20 -4.83 3.61
N LYS A 347 -24.84 -5.76 2.90
CA LYS A 347 -24.49 -6.14 1.53
C LYS A 347 -24.58 -4.94 0.59
N LYS A 348 -25.65 -4.14 0.67
CA LYS A 348 -25.82 -2.96 -0.17
C LYS A 348 -24.73 -1.91 0.08
N ARG A 349 -24.32 -1.73 1.34
CA ARG A 349 -23.20 -0.85 1.70
C ARG A 349 -21.88 -1.33 1.11
N GLU A 350 -21.59 -2.63 1.17
CA GLU A 350 -20.40 -3.24 0.55
C GLU A 350 -20.44 -3.11 -0.98
N GLU A 351 -21.60 -3.36 -1.60
CA GLU A 351 -21.81 -3.17 -3.04
C GLU A 351 -21.50 -1.71 -3.45
N ILE A 352 -21.96 -0.72 -2.70
CA ILE A 352 -21.66 0.70 -2.99
C ILE A 352 -20.17 0.98 -2.80
N ALA A 353 -19.56 0.53 -1.70
CA ALA A 353 -18.15 0.75 -1.42
C ALA A 353 -17.26 0.20 -2.55
N ASN A 354 -17.54 -1.01 -3.02
CA ASN A 354 -16.80 -1.66 -4.10
C ASN A 354 -17.03 -1.00 -5.47
N ASN A 355 -18.18 -0.35 -5.65
CA ASN A 355 -18.59 0.30 -6.90
C ASN A 355 -18.50 1.83 -6.87
N LEU A 356 -17.77 2.41 -5.89
CA LEU A 356 -17.66 3.87 -5.76
C LEU A 356 -17.18 4.53 -7.05
N HIS A 357 -16.28 3.88 -7.78
CA HIS A 357 -15.73 4.40 -9.02
C HIS A 357 -16.78 4.77 -10.08
N HIS A 358 -17.92 4.09 -10.15
CA HIS A 358 -19.01 4.43 -11.05
C HIS A 358 -19.66 5.79 -10.75
N HIS A 359 -19.57 6.27 -9.50
CA HIS A 359 -20.10 7.58 -9.14
C HIS A 359 -19.19 8.72 -9.59
N PHE A 360 -17.90 8.46 -9.80
CA PHE A 360 -16.88 9.48 -10.10
C PHE A 360 -16.47 9.50 -11.58
N ASP A 361 -17.07 8.69 -12.45
CA ASP A 361 -16.74 8.61 -13.88
C ASP A 361 -15.26 8.21 -14.12
N LEU A 362 -14.83 7.09 -13.52
CA LEU A 362 -13.45 6.55 -13.53
C LEU A 362 -13.28 5.18 -14.20
#